data_AF-A0A9W7HPW8-F1
#
_entry.id   AF-A0A9W7HPW8-F1
#
_cell.length_a   1.000
_cell.length_b   1.000
_cell.length_c   1.000
_cell.angle_alpha   90.00
_cell.angle_beta   90.00
_cell.angle_gamma   90.00
#
_symmetry.space_group_name_H-M   'P 1'
#
loop_
_entity.id
_entity.type
_entity.pdbx_description
1 polymer ?
#
loop_
_entity_poly.entity_id
_entity_poly.type
_entity_poly.pdbx_seq_one_letter_code
_entity_poly.pdbx_strand_id
1 'polypeptide(L)'
;MSCPHAAGAAAYVKSFHPTWSPVAIRFALMTTAIPMTPTNNIEGDFAYGAGHINPLQATDPGLVYDVGEIDYVKFLCGQGYTVKNIQLISGDSSSCSDETNGTLWV
;
A
#
# COMPACT_ATOMS: atom_id res chain seq x y z
N MET A 1 -1.70 -20.10 -0.24
CA MET A 1 -2.28 -20.00 -1.60
C MET A 1 -3.01 -18.69 -1.89
N SER A 2 -3.04 -17.69 -0.99
CA SER A 2 -3.75 -16.42 -1.19
C SER A 2 -2.98 -15.36 -2.00
N CYS A 3 -1.65 -15.33 -1.89
CA CYS A 3 -0.79 -14.40 -2.62
C CYS A 3 -1.03 -14.40 -4.16
N PRO A 4 -1.05 -15.56 -4.88
CA PRO A 4 -1.33 -15.54 -6.31
C PRO A 4 -2.75 -15.07 -6.67
N HIS A 5 -3.73 -15.25 -5.78
CA HIS A 5 -5.08 -14.72 -5.98
C HIS A 5 -5.10 -13.18 -5.88
N ALA A 6 -4.41 -12.62 -4.88
CA ALA A 6 -4.25 -11.18 -4.75
C ALA A 6 -3.50 -10.57 -5.95
N ALA A 7 -2.45 -11.26 -6.45
CA ALA A 7 -1.74 -10.84 -7.65
C ALA A 7 -2.65 -10.85 -8.90
N GLY A 8 -3.47 -11.90 -9.08
CA GLY A 8 -4.46 -11.97 -10.15
C GLY A 8 -5.51 -10.86 -10.07
N ALA A 9 -6.01 -10.56 -8.86
CA ALA A 9 -6.93 -9.46 -8.62
C ALA A 9 -6.31 -8.09 -8.94
N ALA A 10 -5.06 -7.87 -8.54
CA ALA A 10 -4.33 -6.63 -8.88
C ALA A 10 -4.13 -6.48 -10.40
N ALA A 11 -3.77 -7.57 -11.09
CA ALA A 11 -3.64 -7.58 -12.54
C ALA A 11 -4.99 -7.31 -13.24
N TYR A 12 -6.07 -7.87 -12.71
CA TYR A 12 -7.43 -7.59 -13.18
C TYR A 12 -7.76 -6.10 -13.07
N VAL A 13 -7.58 -5.47 -11.90
CA VAL A 13 -7.82 -4.03 -11.73
C VAL A 13 -6.92 -3.18 -12.64
N LYS A 14 -5.64 -3.53 -12.77
CA LYS A 14 -4.68 -2.85 -13.67
C LYS A 14 -5.14 -2.89 -15.13
N SER A 15 -5.85 -3.93 -15.57
CA SER A 15 -6.37 -4.01 -16.94
C SER A 15 -7.45 -2.96 -17.25
N PHE A 16 -8.23 -2.55 -16.23
CA PHE A 16 -9.22 -1.47 -16.34
C PHE A 16 -8.61 -0.09 -16.12
N HIS A 17 -7.54 -0.01 -15.31
CA HIS A 17 -6.81 1.23 -15.03
C HIS A 17 -5.31 1.13 -15.35
N PRO A 18 -4.92 1.13 -16.63
CA PRO A 18 -3.52 0.91 -17.02
C PRO A 18 -2.54 1.97 -16.49
N THR A 19 -3.02 3.17 -16.16
CA THR A 19 -2.20 4.28 -15.67
C THR A 19 -2.06 4.33 -14.16
N TRP A 20 -2.86 3.55 -13.40
CA TRP A 20 -2.81 3.59 -11.94
C TRP A 20 -1.49 3.07 -11.38
N SER A 21 -1.00 3.72 -10.32
CA SER A 21 0.16 3.25 -9.60
C SER A 21 -0.12 1.92 -8.88
N PRO A 22 0.92 1.18 -8.46
CA PRO A 22 0.75 0.01 -7.60
C PRO A 22 0.01 0.33 -6.29
N VAL A 23 0.20 1.53 -5.74
CA VAL A 23 -0.43 1.97 -4.49
C VAL A 23 -1.90 2.23 -4.70
N ALA A 24 -2.28 2.90 -5.79
CA ALA A 24 -3.69 3.12 -6.14
C ALA A 24 -4.45 1.80 -6.30
N ILE A 25 -3.85 0.79 -6.93
CA ILE A 25 -4.45 -0.55 -7.08
C ILE A 25 -4.57 -1.25 -5.73
N ARG A 26 -3.51 -1.21 -4.91
CA ARG A 26 -3.55 -1.76 -3.56
C ARG A 26 -4.67 -1.10 -2.74
N PHE A 27 -4.78 0.22 -2.81
CA PHE A 27 -5.79 0.98 -2.08
C PHE A 27 -7.20 0.60 -2.53
N ALA A 28 -7.45 0.53 -3.84
CA ALA A 28 -8.73 0.09 -4.38
C ALA A 28 -9.13 -1.29 -3.86
N LEU A 29 -8.20 -2.26 -3.87
CA LEU A 29 -8.46 -3.61 -3.33
C LEU A 29 -8.72 -3.62 -1.82
N MET A 30 -8.13 -2.70 -1.06
CA MET A 30 -8.32 -2.59 0.39
C MET A 30 -9.66 -1.92 0.73
N THR A 31 -10.00 -0.79 0.10
CA THR A 31 -11.21 -0.02 0.45
C THR A 31 -12.51 -0.67 -0.04
N THR A 32 -12.44 -1.48 -1.10
CA THR A 32 -13.60 -2.26 -1.58
C THR A 32 -13.64 -3.68 -1.01
N ALA A 33 -12.75 -4.03 -0.08
CA ALA A 33 -12.77 -5.34 0.56
C ALA A 33 -14.06 -5.54 1.37
N ILE A 34 -14.54 -6.78 1.41
CA ILE A 34 -15.70 -7.16 2.22
C ILE A 34 -15.22 -7.36 3.67
N PRO A 35 -15.76 -6.60 4.65
CA PRO A 35 -15.35 -6.74 6.04
C PRO A 35 -15.55 -8.15 6.56
N MET A 36 -14.57 -8.66 7.29
CA MET A 36 -14.62 -9.98 7.92
C MET A 36 -14.98 -9.84 9.40
N THR A 37 -15.69 -10.83 9.94
CA THR A 37 -16.13 -10.78 11.34
C THR A 37 -15.02 -11.29 12.27
N PRO A 38 -14.77 -10.62 13.41
CA PRO A 38 -13.76 -11.04 14.37
C PRO A 38 -14.15 -12.28 15.19
N THR A 39 -15.40 -12.77 15.07
CA THR A 39 -15.90 -13.94 15.81
C THR A 39 -14.99 -15.17 15.70
N ASN A 40 -14.43 -15.39 14.52
CA ASN A 40 -13.48 -16.49 14.26
C ASN A 40 -12.03 -16.00 14.07
N ASN A 41 -11.80 -14.69 14.18
CA ASN A 41 -10.51 -14.04 13.95
C ASN A 41 -10.33 -12.93 15.01
N ILE A 42 -10.05 -13.33 16.24
CA ILE A 42 -9.98 -12.42 17.40
C ILE A 42 -8.92 -11.31 17.25
N GLU A 43 -7.89 -11.56 16.44
CA GLU A 43 -6.85 -10.59 16.10
C GLU A 43 -7.35 -9.47 15.16
N GLY A 44 -8.59 -9.59 14.66
CA GLY A 44 -9.24 -8.60 13.81
C GLY A 44 -8.40 -8.24 12.58
N ASP A 45 -8.12 -6.96 12.41
CA ASP A 45 -7.37 -6.42 11.28
C ASP A 45 -5.93 -6.95 11.20
N PHE A 46 -5.34 -7.41 12.31
CA PHE A 46 -4.03 -8.07 12.27
C PHE A 46 -4.09 -9.49 11.66
N ALA A 47 -5.28 -10.11 11.59
CA ALA A 47 -5.48 -11.38 10.89
C ALA A 47 -5.84 -11.20 9.40
N TYR A 48 -6.72 -10.25 9.06
CA TYR A 48 -7.29 -10.14 7.71
C TYR A 48 -7.16 -8.76 7.04
N GLY A 49 -6.50 -7.79 7.69
CA GLY A 49 -6.36 -6.44 7.18
C GLY A 49 -7.73 -5.78 6.93
N ALA A 50 -7.94 -5.27 5.71
CA ALA A 50 -9.20 -4.64 5.34
C ALA A 50 -10.36 -5.64 5.09
N GLY A 51 -10.08 -6.94 4.99
CA GLY A 51 -11.07 -7.99 4.79
C GLY A 51 -10.86 -8.81 3.51
N HIS A 52 -11.93 -9.42 3.01
CA HIS A 52 -11.87 -10.29 1.84
C HIS A 52 -11.90 -9.49 0.54
N ILE A 53 -10.92 -9.69 -0.34
CA ILE A 53 -10.80 -8.92 -1.59
C ILE A 53 -12.05 -9.06 -2.49
N ASN A 54 -12.48 -7.96 -3.10
CA ASN A 54 -13.57 -7.92 -4.07
C ASN A 54 -13.10 -7.31 -5.40
N PRO A 55 -12.55 -8.12 -6.32
CA PRO A 55 -11.95 -7.60 -7.55
C PRO A 55 -12.94 -6.87 -8.46
N LEU A 56 -14.23 -7.21 -8.40
CA LEU A 56 -15.27 -6.58 -9.22
C LEU A 56 -15.58 -5.16 -8.74
N GLN A 57 -15.62 -4.92 -7.43
CA GLN A 57 -15.80 -3.54 -6.93
C GLN A 57 -14.51 -2.72 -7.03
N ALA A 58 -13.34 -3.34 -6.92
CA ALA A 58 -12.05 -2.64 -6.98
C ALA A 58 -11.76 -1.95 -8.32
N THR A 59 -12.52 -2.24 -9.39
CA THR A 59 -12.41 -1.51 -10.66
C THR A 59 -13.06 -0.13 -10.60
N ASP A 60 -13.93 0.15 -9.64
CA ASP A 60 -14.48 1.49 -9.41
C ASP A 60 -14.63 1.77 -7.90
N PRO A 61 -13.52 2.06 -7.20
CA PRO A 61 -13.50 2.29 -5.77
C PRO A 61 -14.03 3.68 -5.37
N GLY A 62 -14.40 4.52 -6.34
CA GLY A 62 -14.78 5.93 -6.16
C GLY A 62 -13.59 6.86 -5.88
N LEU A 63 -12.81 6.58 -4.82
CA LEU A 63 -11.62 7.34 -4.45
C LEU A 63 -10.41 6.41 -4.27
N VAL A 64 -9.23 6.90 -4.67
CA VAL A 64 -7.96 6.23 -4.43
C VAL A 64 -6.97 7.18 -3.75
N TYR A 65 -6.25 6.68 -2.75
CA TYR A 65 -5.11 7.38 -2.18
C TYR A 65 -3.84 6.87 -2.86
N ASP A 66 -3.16 7.76 -3.59
CA ASP A 66 -1.93 7.45 -4.30
C ASP A 66 -0.73 8.11 -3.63
N VAL A 67 0.40 7.38 -3.56
CA VAL A 67 1.67 7.88 -3.03
C VAL A 67 2.82 7.39 -3.90
N GLY A 68 3.85 8.23 -4.03
CA GLY A 68 5.04 7.93 -4.80
C GLY A 68 6.15 7.31 -3.97
N GLU A 69 7.21 6.88 -4.63
CA GLU A 69 8.42 6.34 -3.99
C GLU A 69 9.06 7.35 -3.01
N ILE A 70 9.02 8.64 -3.37
CA ILE A 70 9.55 9.71 -2.51
C ILE A 70 8.82 9.81 -1.17
N ASP A 71 7.53 9.46 -1.11
CA ASP A 71 6.76 9.48 0.13
C ASP A 71 7.19 8.36 1.08
N TYR A 72 7.60 7.20 0.53
CA TYR A 72 8.22 6.14 1.31
C TYR A 72 9.63 6.52 1.80
N VAL A 73 10.41 7.23 0.98
CA VAL A 73 11.71 7.78 1.41
C VAL A 73 11.52 8.78 2.54
N LYS A 74 10.54 9.69 2.41
CA LYS A 74 10.16 10.64 3.48
C LYS A 74 9.76 9.92 4.76
N PHE A 75 8.98 8.85 4.63
CA PHE A 75 8.60 8.01 5.77
C PHE A 75 9.82 7.40 6.46
N LEU A 76 10.74 6.78 5.71
CA LEU A 76 11.95 6.18 6.27
C LEU A 76 12.87 7.23 6.93
N CYS A 77 12.99 8.42 6.33
CA CYS A 77 13.72 9.55 6.93
C CYS A 77 13.09 9.98 8.26
N GLY A 78 11.77 10.14 8.31
CA GLY A 78 11.04 10.49 9.53
C GLY A 78 11.12 9.43 10.64
N GLN A 79 11.34 8.16 10.29
CA GLN A 79 11.59 7.07 11.24
C GLN A 79 13.05 7.00 11.72
N GLY A 80 13.94 7.89 11.24
CA GLY A 80 15.34 7.96 11.68
C GLY A 80 16.26 6.92 11.03
N TYR A 81 15.90 6.37 9.86
CA TYR A 81 16.79 5.47 9.12
C TYR A 81 18.02 6.22 8.60
N THR A 82 19.17 5.53 8.58
CA THR A 82 20.39 6.09 8.00
C THR A 82 20.29 6.13 6.48
N VAL A 83 20.96 7.12 5.85
CA VAL A 83 21.01 7.26 4.38
C VAL A 83 21.50 5.97 3.71
N LYS A 84 22.46 5.26 4.31
CA LYS A 84 22.96 3.98 3.78
C LYS A 84 21.87 2.91 3.72
N ASN A 85 21.02 2.82 4.76
CA ASN A 85 19.93 1.86 4.79
C ASN A 85 18.85 2.23 3.77
N ILE A 86 18.54 3.52 3.64
CA ILE A 86 17.56 4.01 2.67
C ILE A 86 18.03 3.69 1.25
N GLN A 87 19.28 3.99 0.90
CA GLN A 87 19.83 3.67 -0.43
C GLN A 87 19.88 2.17 -0.70
N LEU A 88 20.11 1.34 0.33
CA LEU A 88 20.05 -0.12 0.20
C LEU A 88 18.63 -0.61 -0.09
N ILE A 89 17.60 0.02 0.49
CA ILE A 89 16.20 -0.34 0.33
C ILE A 89 15.64 0.18 -1.00
N SER A 90 15.87 1.45 -1.31
CA SER A 90 15.36 2.11 -2.52
C SER A 90 16.11 1.65 -3.77
N GLY A 91 17.40 1.34 -3.66
CA GLY A 91 18.24 0.92 -4.79
C GLY A 91 18.81 2.09 -5.62
N ASP A 92 18.54 3.32 -5.21
CA ASP A 92 18.99 4.57 -5.83
C ASP A 92 19.67 5.50 -4.80
N SER A 93 20.11 6.68 -5.25
CA SER A 93 20.87 7.63 -4.42
C SER A 93 20.00 8.51 -3.51
N SER A 94 18.80 8.06 -3.14
CA SER A 94 17.90 8.76 -2.21
C SER A 94 18.60 9.16 -0.89
N SER A 95 18.25 10.33 -0.37
CA SER A 95 18.84 10.88 0.86
C SER A 95 17.83 11.72 1.64
N CYS A 96 18.06 11.89 2.95
CA CYS A 96 17.24 12.77 3.79
C CYS A 96 17.81 14.20 3.75
N SER A 97 17.12 15.09 3.07
CA SER A 97 17.27 16.55 3.10
C SER A 97 16.15 17.18 3.93
N ASP A 98 16.20 18.49 4.19
CA ASP A 98 15.13 19.20 4.90
C ASP A 98 13.75 19.05 4.20
N GLU A 99 13.73 18.83 2.89
CA GLU A 99 12.52 18.57 2.08
C GLU A 99 11.99 17.13 2.19
N THR A 100 12.86 16.19 2.57
CA THR A 100 12.53 14.76 2.74
C THR A 100 12.43 14.35 4.21
N ASN A 101 12.75 15.24 5.15
CA ASN A 101 12.65 15.00 6.58
C ASN A 101 11.20 15.25 7.06
N GLY A 102 10.28 14.41 6.60
CA GLY A 102 8.89 14.50 7.00
C GLY A 102 8.75 14.22 8.49
N THR A 103 8.36 15.22 9.28
CA THR A 103 7.92 15.03 10.66
C THR A 103 6.63 14.23 10.66
N LEU A 104 6.75 12.93 10.87
CA LEU A 104 5.61 12.06 11.15
C LEU A 104 5.27 12.22 12.62
N TRP A 105 4.23 13.02 12.89
CA TRP A 105 3.58 13.05 14.19
C TRP A 105 2.96 11.68 14.43
N VAL A 106 3.59 10.88 15.30
CA VAL A 106 2.97 9.70 15.91
C VAL A 106 2.24 10.16 17.17
#